data_AF-A0A127VES4-F1
#
_entry.id   AF-A0A127VES4-F1
#
_cell.length_a   1.000
_cell.length_b   1.000
_cell.length_c   1.000
_cell.angle_alpha   90.00
_cell.angle_beta   90.00
_cell.angle_gamma   90.00
#
_symmetry.space_group_name_H-M   'P 1'
#
loop_
_entity.id
_entity.type
_entity.pdbx_description
1 polymer ?
#
loop_
_entity_poly.entity_id
_entity_poly.type
_entity_poly.pdbx_seq_one_letter_code
_entity_poly.pdbx_strand_id
1 'polypeptide(L)'
;MKHYILAILILGMAASAGAQRIIRDQSIVNQQERMVFKQWDRKKFTPTSGFLGLNPNYWLTWAWHPNYPKKDLRPLGPIGPQTQRLAFAAAMQNTENAYKLHADTLRNTAITEAVNYSAVFSTADPLWMLYYRHEFEPLLNEQDANLMSGIPAKEIDYLVRNGVYEWYREESSGIKERLDGAMTTTLDRGSRLLTYHRLLLEYRRLNTSWEAKKQYARKFLALSESTNKMKSRDQPIVERQGFRTDQQIADEILRKSKL
;
A
#
# COMPACT_ATOMS: atom_id res chain seq x y z
N MET A 1 -69.90 72.15 39.65
CA MET A 1 -70.95 71.29 39.03
C MET A 1 -70.74 71.13 37.51
N LYS A 2 -70.62 72.21 36.73
CA LYS A 2 -70.43 72.17 35.26
C LYS A 2 -69.18 71.37 34.79
N HIS A 3 -68.07 71.49 35.52
CA HIS A 3 -66.82 70.78 35.20
C HIS A 3 -66.88 69.26 35.46
N TYR A 4 -67.66 68.82 36.44
CA TYR A 4 -67.85 67.39 36.72
C TYR A 4 -68.71 66.72 35.66
N ILE A 5 -69.75 67.41 35.17
CA ILE A 5 -70.57 66.92 34.05
C ILE A 5 -69.74 66.81 32.78
N LEU A 6 -68.88 67.80 32.49
CA LEU A 6 -67.97 67.76 31.35
C LEU A 6 -66.96 66.59 31.46
N ALA A 7 -66.39 66.38 32.65
CA ALA A 7 -65.45 65.28 32.89
C ALA A 7 -66.11 63.91 32.72
N ILE A 8 -67.34 63.73 33.20
CA ILE A 8 -68.12 62.49 33.02
C ILE A 8 -68.43 62.25 31.54
N LEU A 9 -68.75 63.31 30.79
CA LEU A 9 -69.05 63.22 29.37
C LEU A 9 -67.82 62.86 28.53
N ILE A 10 -66.65 63.42 28.88
CA ILE A 10 -65.36 63.08 28.27
C ILE A 10 -64.96 61.63 28.61
N LEU A 11 -65.15 61.19 29.86
CA LEU A 11 -64.85 59.82 30.28
C LEU A 11 -65.77 58.80 29.59
N GLY A 12 -67.05 59.16 29.37
CA GLY A 12 -68.00 58.34 28.61
C GLY A 12 -67.61 58.18 27.13
N MET A 13 -67.07 59.22 26.50
CA MET A 13 -66.53 59.14 25.13
C MET A 13 -65.23 58.31 25.05
N ALA A 14 -64.38 58.37 26.07
CA ALA A 14 -63.15 57.58 26.13
C ALA A 14 -63.41 56.07 26.29
N ALA A 15 -64.51 55.68 26.95
CA ALA A 15 -64.87 54.27 27.15
C ALA A 15 -65.25 53.54 25.85
N SER A 16 -65.62 54.26 24.78
CA SER A 16 -65.89 53.70 23.44
C SER A 16 -64.65 53.55 22.55
N ALA A 17 -63.45 53.92 23.02
CA ALA A 17 -62.21 53.86 22.24
C ALA A 17 -61.54 52.47 22.28
N GLY A 18 -62.23 51.43 21.79
CA GLY A 18 -61.62 50.13 21.50
C GLY A 18 -60.97 50.13 20.12
N ALA A 19 -59.66 50.44 20.02
CA ALA A 19 -58.97 50.62 18.73
C ALA A 19 -58.46 49.31 18.07
N GLN A 20 -58.44 48.18 18.78
CA GLN A 20 -57.82 46.96 18.28
C GLN A 20 -58.85 45.86 18.09
N ARG A 21 -59.12 45.54 16.81
CA ARG A 21 -59.92 44.37 16.41
C ARG A 21 -58.97 43.29 15.90
N ILE A 22 -59.04 42.10 16.48
CA ILE A 22 -58.36 40.92 15.92
C ILE A 22 -59.04 40.59 14.59
N ILE A 23 -58.35 40.82 13.48
CA ILE A 23 -58.84 40.46 12.15
C ILE A 23 -58.44 39.01 11.90
N ARG A 24 -59.42 38.12 11.89
CA ARG A 24 -59.25 36.73 11.46
C ARG A 24 -59.90 36.57 10.10
N ASP A 25 -59.12 36.75 9.05
CA ASP A 25 -59.57 36.46 7.69
C ASP A 25 -59.44 34.96 7.40
N GLN A 26 -60.58 34.32 7.21
CA GLN A 26 -60.65 32.91 6.88
C GLN A 26 -59.93 32.59 5.56
N SER A 27 -59.88 33.54 4.62
CA SER A 27 -59.19 33.35 3.34
C SER A 27 -57.68 33.28 3.51
N ILE A 28 -57.08 34.17 4.30
CA ILE A 28 -55.65 34.12 4.61
C ILE A 28 -55.31 32.83 5.39
N VAL A 29 -56.10 32.50 6.41
CA VAL A 29 -55.91 31.29 7.22
C VAL A 29 -55.97 30.04 6.33
N ASN A 30 -56.98 29.94 5.46
CA ASN A 30 -57.13 28.81 4.55
C ASN A 30 -55.98 28.72 3.54
N GLN A 31 -55.40 29.84 3.08
CA GLN A 31 -54.26 29.83 2.17
C GLN A 31 -52.97 29.39 2.87
N GLN A 32 -52.71 29.89 4.09
CA GLN A 32 -51.54 29.47 4.88
C GLN A 32 -51.59 27.97 5.23
N GLU A 33 -52.76 27.47 5.61
CA GLU A 33 -52.95 26.04 5.93
C GLU A 33 -52.70 25.13 4.72
N ARG A 34 -53.00 25.62 3.50
CA ARG A 34 -52.74 24.94 2.22
C ARG A 34 -51.28 24.97 1.80
N MET A 35 -50.42 25.78 2.40
CA MET A 35 -49.01 25.86 1.99
C MET A 35 -48.11 24.84 2.70
N VAL A 36 -48.51 24.31 3.86
CA VAL A 36 -47.56 23.59 4.72
C VAL A 36 -48.01 22.18 5.10
N PHE A 37 -49.24 21.95 5.59
CA PHE A 37 -49.60 20.64 6.17
C PHE A 37 -51.03 20.12 5.93
N LYS A 38 -52.07 20.96 5.76
CA LYS A 38 -53.45 20.45 5.68
C LYS A 38 -53.78 19.87 4.29
N GLN A 39 -54.75 18.97 4.22
CA GLN A 39 -55.25 18.42 2.95
C GLN A 39 -55.77 19.56 2.05
N TRP A 40 -55.45 19.48 0.76
CA TRP A 40 -55.95 20.43 -0.23
C TRP A 40 -57.46 20.27 -0.40
N ASP A 41 -58.24 21.10 0.29
CA ASP A 41 -59.69 21.02 0.27
C ASP A 41 -60.28 22.16 -0.56
N ARG A 42 -60.87 21.84 -1.72
CA ARG A 42 -61.55 22.81 -2.58
C ARG A 42 -62.70 23.52 -1.86
N LYS A 43 -63.39 22.86 -0.91
CA LYS A 43 -64.55 23.44 -0.20
C LYS A 43 -64.15 24.60 0.72
N LYS A 44 -62.90 24.65 1.15
CA LYS A 44 -62.33 25.74 1.97
C LYS A 44 -61.75 26.88 1.13
N PHE A 45 -62.05 26.94 -0.18
CA PHE A 45 -61.48 27.96 -1.05
C PHE A 45 -62.31 29.23 -0.93
N THR A 46 -61.69 30.29 -0.44
CA THR A 46 -62.33 31.60 -0.29
C THR A 46 -61.38 32.69 -0.77
N PRO A 47 -61.90 33.77 -1.38
CA PRO A 47 -63.30 34.00 -1.76
C PRO A 47 -63.77 33.07 -2.91
N THR A 48 -65.05 32.72 -2.95
CA THR A 48 -65.68 32.04 -4.10
C THR A 48 -66.32 33.05 -5.05
N SER A 49 -66.71 32.63 -6.25
CA SER A 49 -67.43 33.48 -7.21
C SER A 49 -68.71 34.11 -6.65
N GLY A 50 -69.28 33.56 -5.56
CA GLY A 50 -70.50 34.03 -4.94
C GLY A 50 -71.75 33.71 -5.77
N PHE A 51 -72.91 34.16 -5.29
CA PHE A 51 -74.19 34.01 -5.99
C PHE A 51 -74.12 34.72 -7.35
N LEU A 52 -74.49 34.01 -8.43
CA LEU A 52 -74.41 34.48 -9.82
C LEU A 52 -73.00 34.93 -10.29
N GLY A 53 -71.94 34.58 -9.55
CA GLY A 53 -70.59 35.01 -9.91
C GLY A 53 -70.30 36.48 -9.60
N LEU A 54 -71.08 37.16 -8.76
CA LEU A 54 -70.99 38.60 -8.56
C LEU A 54 -69.96 39.05 -7.50
N ASN A 55 -69.10 38.15 -6.98
CA ASN A 55 -68.15 38.52 -5.94
C ASN A 55 -66.92 39.26 -6.50
N PRO A 56 -66.74 40.58 -6.25
CA PRO A 56 -65.63 41.35 -6.81
C PRO A 56 -64.27 40.87 -6.31
N ASN A 57 -64.19 40.39 -5.07
CA ASN A 57 -62.94 39.92 -4.47
C ASN A 57 -62.43 38.63 -5.15
N TYR A 58 -63.34 37.81 -5.68
CA TYR A 58 -62.97 36.64 -6.49
C TYR A 58 -62.47 37.05 -7.88
N TRP A 59 -63.14 38.00 -8.52
CA TRP A 59 -62.74 38.49 -9.84
C TRP A 59 -61.39 39.16 -9.87
N LEU A 60 -61.06 39.90 -8.81
CA LEU A 60 -59.81 40.65 -8.72
C LEU A 60 -58.56 39.74 -8.79
N THR A 61 -58.67 38.50 -8.32
CA THR A 61 -57.49 37.62 -8.14
C THR A 61 -57.68 36.22 -8.73
N TRP A 62 -58.81 35.58 -8.46
CA TRP A 62 -58.98 34.14 -8.72
C TRP A 62 -59.70 33.81 -10.02
N ALA A 63 -60.49 34.74 -10.58
CA ALA A 63 -61.13 34.52 -11.88
C ALA A 63 -60.11 34.29 -13.02
N TRP A 64 -58.92 34.91 -12.91
CA TRP A 64 -57.81 34.73 -13.84
C TRP A 64 -57.03 33.41 -13.62
N HIS A 65 -57.26 32.72 -12.51
CA HIS A 65 -56.62 31.46 -12.15
C HIS A 65 -57.64 30.36 -11.85
N PRO A 66 -58.51 29.98 -12.81
CA PRO A 66 -59.61 29.04 -12.60
C PRO A 66 -59.15 27.61 -12.24
N ASN A 67 -57.89 27.29 -12.52
CA ASN A 67 -57.28 25.99 -12.21
C ASN A 67 -56.65 25.94 -10.81
N TYR A 68 -56.42 27.09 -10.17
CA TYR A 68 -55.79 27.16 -8.85
C TYR A 68 -56.55 26.36 -7.78
N PRO A 69 -57.89 26.46 -7.64
CA PRO A 69 -58.62 25.71 -6.61
C PRO A 69 -58.65 24.19 -6.87
N LYS A 70 -58.40 23.77 -8.11
CA LYS A 70 -58.60 22.40 -8.59
C LYS A 70 -57.33 21.55 -8.46
N LYS A 71 -56.15 22.18 -8.47
CA LYS A 71 -54.85 21.49 -8.41
C LYS A 71 -54.24 21.62 -7.03
N ASP A 72 -53.76 20.51 -6.47
CA ASP A 72 -52.96 20.56 -5.25
C ASP A 72 -51.58 21.15 -5.56
N LEU A 73 -51.29 22.31 -4.97
CA LEU A 73 -50.04 23.06 -5.16
C LEU A 73 -49.14 23.00 -3.92
N ARG A 74 -49.44 22.12 -2.96
CA ARG A 74 -48.66 21.98 -1.73
C ARG A 74 -47.20 21.67 -2.04
N PRO A 75 -46.25 22.51 -1.58
CA PRO A 75 -44.81 22.24 -1.71
C PRO A 75 -44.42 20.87 -1.15
N LEU A 76 -44.98 20.51 0.01
CA LEU A 76 -44.78 19.24 0.71
C LEU A 76 -45.89 18.21 0.45
N GLY A 77 -46.69 18.40 -0.60
CA GLY A 77 -47.65 17.38 -1.03
C GLY A 77 -46.94 16.11 -1.53
N PRO A 78 -47.65 14.98 -1.73
CA PRO A 78 -47.03 13.73 -2.22
C PRO A 78 -46.26 13.88 -3.54
N ILE A 79 -46.76 14.76 -4.43
CA ILE A 79 -46.13 15.09 -5.73
C ILE A 79 -45.68 16.57 -5.72
N GLY A 80 -45.55 17.17 -4.54
CA GLY A 80 -45.15 18.56 -4.37
C GLY A 80 -43.69 18.79 -4.79
N PRO A 81 -43.33 20.00 -5.25
CA PRO A 81 -41.98 20.31 -5.70
C PRO A 81 -40.92 20.13 -4.60
N GLN A 82 -41.23 20.38 -3.33
CA GLN A 82 -40.25 20.18 -2.24
C GLN A 82 -40.09 18.70 -1.89
N THR A 83 -41.18 17.91 -1.91
CA THR A 83 -41.10 16.46 -1.73
C THR A 83 -40.26 15.81 -2.83
N GLN A 84 -40.46 16.23 -4.09
CA GLN A 84 -39.62 15.79 -5.20
C GLN A 84 -38.15 16.16 -4.99
N ARG A 85 -37.85 17.40 -4.57
CA ARG A 85 -36.48 17.84 -4.27
C ARG A 85 -35.84 17.03 -3.14
N LEU A 86 -36.58 16.76 -2.06
CA LEU A 86 -36.09 15.91 -0.97
C LEU A 86 -35.83 14.48 -1.44
N ALA A 87 -36.72 13.92 -2.26
CA ALA A 87 -36.54 12.60 -2.84
C ALA A 87 -35.29 12.56 -3.76
N PHE A 88 -35.10 13.56 -4.61
CA PHE A 88 -33.90 13.68 -5.44
C PHE A 88 -32.64 13.87 -4.60
N ALA A 89 -32.68 14.70 -3.56
CA ALA A 89 -31.55 14.90 -2.65
C ALA A 89 -31.19 13.60 -1.92
N ALA A 90 -32.17 12.83 -1.45
CA ALA A 90 -31.96 11.53 -0.83
C ALA A 90 -31.39 10.51 -1.83
N ALA A 91 -31.89 10.48 -3.07
CA ALA A 91 -31.33 9.65 -4.13
C ALA A 91 -29.89 10.03 -4.45
N MET A 92 -29.59 11.32 -4.57
CA MET A 92 -28.23 11.85 -4.78
C MET A 92 -27.31 11.48 -3.61
N GLN A 93 -27.76 11.64 -2.36
CA GLN A 93 -27.01 11.26 -1.18
C GLN A 93 -26.66 9.76 -1.18
N ASN A 94 -27.59 8.90 -1.60
CA ASN A 94 -27.31 7.47 -1.73
C ASN A 94 -26.23 7.19 -2.78
N THR A 95 -26.28 7.88 -3.94
CA THR A 95 -25.24 7.73 -4.96
C THR A 95 -23.89 8.25 -4.48
N GLU A 96 -23.87 9.40 -3.78
CA GLU A 96 -22.65 9.99 -3.23
C GLU A 96 -22.00 9.07 -2.19
N ASN A 97 -22.80 8.44 -1.32
CA ASN A 97 -22.31 7.47 -0.36
C ASN A 97 -21.69 6.24 -1.05
N ALA A 98 -22.29 5.75 -2.13
CA ALA A 98 -21.73 4.64 -2.91
C ALA A 98 -20.39 5.04 -3.56
N TYR A 99 -20.31 6.23 -4.18
CA TYR A 99 -19.07 6.75 -4.75
C TYR A 99 -17.99 6.94 -3.69
N LYS A 100 -18.36 7.45 -2.52
CA LYS A 100 -17.44 7.59 -1.38
C LYS A 100 -16.88 6.25 -0.95
N LEU A 101 -17.73 5.23 -0.81
CA LEU A 101 -17.27 3.87 -0.48
C LEU A 101 -16.28 3.35 -1.53
N HIS A 102 -16.60 3.51 -2.82
CA HIS A 102 -15.68 3.12 -3.90
C HIS A 102 -14.35 3.87 -3.84
N ALA A 103 -14.37 5.19 -3.63
CA ALA A 103 -13.16 5.99 -3.50
C ALA A 103 -12.32 5.56 -2.28
N ASP A 104 -12.96 5.28 -1.14
CA ASP A 104 -12.30 4.81 0.07
C ASP A 104 -11.69 3.42 -0.14
N THR A 105 -12.40 2.51 -0.82
CA THR A 105 -11.84 1.19 -1.17
C THR A 105 -10.63 1.32 -2.10
N LEU A 106 -10.74 2.11 -3.17
CA LEU A 106 -9.65 2.34 -4.12
C LEU A 106 -8.42 2.97 -3.43
N ARG A 107 -8.65 3.93 -2.52
CA ARG A 107 -7.57 4.53 -1.73
C ARG A 107 -6.88 3.48 -0.86
N ASN A 108 -7.64 2.67 -0.15
CA ASN A 108 -7.08 1.65 0.74
C ASN A 108 -6.33 0.56 -0.04
N THR A 109 -6.85 0.13 -1.19
CA THR A 109 -6.15 -0.81 -2.07
C THR A 109 -4.88 -0.19 -2.63
N ALA A 110 -4.92 1.05 -3.12
CA ALA A 110 -3.75 1.73 -3.65
C ALA A 110 -2.65 1.95 -2.60
N ILE A 111 -3.02 2.31 -1.35
CA ILE A 111 -2.05 2.41 -0.25
C ILE A 111 -1.43 1.04 0.05
N THR A 112 -2.25 -0.02 0.10
CA THR A 112 -1.77 -1.38 0.36
C THR A 112 -0.83 -1.86 -0.73
N GLU A 113 -1.18 -1.64 -2.00
CA GLU A 113 -0.33 -1.94 -3.15
C GLU A 113 0.96 -1.12 -3.10
N ALA A 114 0.88 0.20 -2.89
CA ALA A 114 2.06 1.04 -2.79
C ALA A 114 3.04 0.56 -1.71
N VAL A 115 2.54 0.11 -0.55
CA VAL A 115 3.35 -0.50 0.51
C VAL A 115 3.97 -1.82 0.06
N ASN A 116 3.23 -2.68 -0.63
CA ASN A 116 3.73 -3.97 -1.14
C ASN A 116 4.82 -3.81 -2.20
N TYR A 117 4.73 -2.79 -3.04
CA TYR A 117 5.76 -2.47 -4.05
C TYR A 117 6.94 -1.67 -3.48
N SER A 118 6.75 -1.01 -2.34
CA SER A 118 7.77 -0.14 -1.76
C SER A 118 8.99 -0.95 -1.30
N ALA A 119 10.16 -0.46 -1.68
CA ALA A 119 11.45 -0.97 -1.24
C ALA A 119 11.76 -0.63 0.22
N VAL A 120 11.12 0.40 0.78
CA VAL A 120 11.37 0.89 2.15
C VAL A 120 11.10 -0.20 3.20
N PHE A 121 10.18 -1.12 2.90
CA PHE A 121 9.82 -2.22 3.80
C PHE A 121 10.57 -3.53 3.50
N SER A 122 11.56 -3.53 2.60
CA SER A 122 12.30 -4.74 2.22
C SER A 122 13.06 -5.36 3.39
N THR A 123 13.65 -4.53 4.24
CA THR A 123 14.41 -4.95 5.43
C THR A 123 13.51 -5.46 6.56
N ALA A 124 12.25 -5.03 6.58
CA ALA A 124 11.24 -5.44 7.54
C ALA A 124 10.36 -6.61 7.02
N ASP A 125 10.68 -7.19 5.86
CA ASP A 125 9.95 -8.36 5.38
C ASP A 125 10.17 -9.53 6.35
N PRO A 126 9.11 -10.15 6.89
CA PRO A 126 9.23 -11.27 7.81
C PRO A 126 10.09 -12.42 7.27
N LEU A 127 9.97 -12.76 5.98
CA LEU A 127 10.72 -13.87 5.41
C LEU A 127 12.20 -13.51 5.20
N TRP A 128 12.48 -12.24 4.92
CA TRP A 128 13.85 -11.74 4.90
C TRP A 128 14.48 -11.87 6.28
N MET A 129 13.81 -11.35 7.31
CA MET A 129 14.34 -11.35 8.67
C MET A 129 14.53 -12.77 9.24
N LEU A 130 13.58 -13.68 8.98
CA LEU A 130 13.60 -15.02 9.57
C LEU A 130 14.50 -16.01 8.83
N TYR A 131 14.73 -15.82 7.52
CA TYR A 131 15.44 -16.80 6.71
C TYR A 131 16.60 -16.20 5.93
N TYR A 132 16.31 -15.35 4.94
CA TYR A 132 17.33 -14.92 3.98
C TYR A 132 18.45 -14.10 4.62
N ARG A 133 18.15 -13.26 5.61
CA ARG A 133 19.15 -12.47 6.33
C ARG A 133 20.22 -13.35 6.97
N HIS A 134 19.82 -14.48 7.57
CA HIS A 134 20.75 -15.41 8.19
C HIS A 134 21.57 -16.17 7.15
N GLU A 135 20.94 -16.61 6.06
CA GLU A 135 21.61 -17.33 4.98
C GLU A 135 22.63 -16.46 4.23
N PHE A 136 22.37 -15.15 4.11
CA PHE A 136 23.30 -14.18 3.52
C PHE A 136 24.24 -13.55 4.55
N GLU A 137 24.15 -13.89 5.84
CA GLU A 137 25.00 -13.30 6.88
C GLU A 137 26.50 -13.44 6.54
N PRO A 138 27.02 -14.61 6.10
CA PRO A 138 28.43 -14.74 5.79
C PRO A 138 28.84 -13.79 4.65
N LEU A 139 27.99 -13.63 3.62
CA LEU A 139 28.24 -12.72 2.50
C LEU A 139 28.16 -11.23 2.89
N LEU A 140 27.24 -10.88 3.80
CA LEU A 140 27.01 -9.49 4.22
C LEU A 140 28.10 -9.00 5.17
N ASN A 141 28.52 -9.86 6.09
CA ASN A 141 29.53 -9.60 7.12
C ASN A 141 30.92 -10.11 6.74
N GLU A 142 31.11 -10.56 5.49
CA GLU A 142 32.37 -11.10 4.98
C GLU A 142 33.47 -10.04 5.12
N GLN A 143 34.44 -10.32 6.00
CA GLN A 143 35.71 -9.60 6.07
C GLN A 143 36.73 -10.45 5.33
N ASP A 144 37.49 -9.84 4.42
CA ASP A 144 38.51 -10.52 3.59
C ASP A 144 39.48 -11.38 4.43
N ALA A 145 39.79 -10.95 5.66
CA ALA A 145 40.64 -11.68 6.60
C ALA A 145 40.04 -13.01 7.09
N ASN A 146 38.72 -13.10 7.21
CA ASN A 146 38.03 -14.31 7.71
C ASN A 146 37.99 -15.43 6.66
N LEU A 147 37.97 -15.10 5.37
CA LEU A 147 37.97 -16.08 4.27
C LEU A 147 39.26 -16.92 4.24
N MET A 148 40.36 -16.35 4.70
CA MET A 148 41.68 -16.98 4.74
C MET A 148 42.01 -17.61 6.09
N SER A 149 41.13 -17.44 7.09
CA SER A 149 41.33 -18.01 8.42
C SER A 149 41.33 -19.55 8.35
N GLY A 150 42.32 -20.18 8.98
CA GLY A 150 42.46 -21.64 8.99
C GLY A 150 43.06 -22.28 7.73
N ILE A 151 43.55 -21.50 6.77
CA ILE A 151 44.28 -21.97 5.59
C ILE A 151 45.79 -21.77 5.81
N PRO A 152 46.67 -22.77 5.57
CA PRO A 152 48.11 -22.59 5.70
C PRO A 152 48.65 -21.59 4.65
N ALA A 153 49.67 -20.82 5.03
CA ALA A 153 50.18 -19.71 4.20
C ALA A 153 50.54 -20.11 2.75
N LYS A 154 51.10 -21.31 2.55
CA LYS A 154 51.43 -21.83 1.20
C LYS A 154 50.20 -22.02 0.31
N GLU A 155 49.07 -22.43 0.90
CA GLU A 155 47.80 -22.56 0.18
C GLU A 155 47.23 -21.18 -0.17
N ILE A 156 47.33 -20.22 0.74
CA ILE A 156 46.90 -18.84 0.50
C ILE A 156 47.68 -18.25 -0.69
N ASP A 157 49.01 -18.34 -0.68
CA ASP A 157 49.85 -17.84 -1.77
C ASP A 157 49.49 -18.50 -3.12
N TYR A 158 49.20 -19.81 -3.12
CA TYR A 158 48.77 -20.51 -4.32
C TYR A 158 47.41 -20.01 -4.84
N LEU A 159 46.45 -19.80 -3.95
CA LEU A 159 45.11 -19.31 -4.30
C LEU A 159 45.15 -17.88 -4.84
N VAL A 160 45.98 -17.02 -4.24
CA VAL A 160 46.19 -15.63 -4.68
C VAL A 160 46.91 -15.61 -6.02
N ARG A 161 48.03 -16.34 -6.16
CA ARG A 161 48.83 -16.35 -7.40
C ARG A 161 48.05 -16.86 -8.61
N ASN A 162 47.14 -17.81 -8.41
CA ASN A 162 46.32 -18.38 -9.49
C ASN A 162 45.01 -17.60 -9.72
N GLY A 163 44.80 -16.47 -9.06
CA GLY A 163 43.62 -15.62 -9.24
C GLY A 163 42.31 -16.22 -8.73
N VAL A 164 42.37 -17.31 -7.97
CA VAL A 164 41.17 -17.98 -7.44
C VAL A 164 40.50 -17.13 -6.37
N TYR A 165 41.30 -16.47 -5.54
CA TYR A 165 40.80 -15.56 -4.52
C TYR A 165 40.10 -14.35 -5.15
N GLU A 166 40.73 -13.69 -6.13
CA GLU A 166 40.15 -12.52 -6.79
C GLU A 166 38.84 -12.87 -7.47
N TRP A 167 38.79 -13.99 -8.20
CA TRP A 167 37.54 -14.48 -8.80
C TRP A 167 36.41 -14.67 -7.77
N TYR A 168 36.70 -15.25 -6.61
CA TYR A 168 35.68 -15.45 -5.58
C TYR A 168 35.18 -14.10 -5.03
N ARG A 169 36.10 -13.17 -4.80
CA ARG A 169 35.83 -11.82 -4.29
C ARG A 169 34.99 -11.00 -5.26
N GLU A 170 35.32 -11.04 -6.55
CA GLU A 170 34.53 -10.39 -7.61
C GLU A 170 33.11 -10.96 -7.66
N GLU A 171 32.97 -12.28 -7.74
CA GLU A 171 31.66 -12.93 -7.83
C GLU A 171 30.82 -12.70 -6.57
N SER A 172 31.43 -12.76 -5.38
CA SER A 172 30.72 -12.49 -4.12
C SER A 172 30.26 -11.03 -4.05
N SER A 173 31.11 -10.08 -4.47
CA SER A 173 30.75 -8.67 -4.54
C SER A 173 29.59 -8.41 -5.52
N GLY A 174 29.57 -9.09 -6.67
CA GLY A 174 28.48 -8.98 -7.64
C GLY A 174 27.15 -9.53 -7.12
N ILE A 175 27.17 -10.62 -6.35
CA ILE A 175 25.96 -11.13 -5.67
C ILE A 175 25.49 -10.12 -4.63
N LYS A 176 26.40 -9.52 -3.85
CA LYS A 176 26.08 -8.51 -2.84
C LYS A 176 25.45 -7.26 -3.45
N GLU A 177 26.01 -6.76 -4.55
CA GLU A 177 25.47 -5.59 -5.26
C GLU A 177 24.05 -5.88 -5.79
N ARG A 178 23.85 -7.04 -6.41
CA ARG A 178 22.52 -7.45 -6.89
C ARG A 178 21.51 -7.64 -5.77
N LEU A 179 21.96 -8.13 -4.61
CA LEU A 179 21.13 -8.26 -3.41
C LEU A 179 20.72 -6.89 -2.88
N ASP A 180 21.64 -5.94 -2.82
CA ASP A 180 21.35 -4.56 -2.42
C ASP A 180 20.40 -3.88 -3.41
N GLY A 181 20.62 -4.07 -4.71
CA GLY A 181 19.71 -3.63 -5.76
C GLY A 181 18.29 -4.22 -5.59
N ALA A 182 18.18 -5.50 -5.25
CA ALA A 182 16.88 -6.14 -4.98
C ALA A 182 16.19 -5.59 -3.72
N MET A 183 16.94 -5.16 -2.71
CA MET A 183 16.40 -4.56 -1.49
C MET A 183 15.95 -3.11 -1.68
N THR A 184 16.60 -2.36 -2.57
CA THR A 184 16.38 -0.92 -2.78
C THR A 184 15.42 -0.60 -3.93
N THR A 185 15.23 -1.53 -4.87
CA THR A 185 14.35 -1.33 -6.02
C THR A 185 12.88 -1.54 -5.67
N THR A 186 12.01 -0.69 -6.21
CA THR A 186 10.55 -0.86 -6.10
C THR A 186 10.09 -2.03 -6.97
N LEU A 187 9.87 -3.16 -6.32
CA LEU A 187 9.42 -4.42 -6.91
C LEU A 187 8.30 -4.98 -6.03
N ASP A 188 7.37 -5.71 -6.65
CA ASP A 188 6.40 -6.50 -5.89
C ASP A 188 7.13 -7.42 -4.90
N ARG A 189 6.53 -7.59 -3.73
CA ARG A 189 7.07 -8.44 -2.67
C ARG A 189 7.39 -9.85 -3.17
N GLY A 190 6.48 -10.47 -3.94
CA GLY A 190 6.69 -11.81 -4.46
C GLY A 190 7.89 -11.90 -5.39
N SER A 191 8.02 -10.94 -6.32
CA SER A 191 9.19 -10.84 -7.20
C SER A 191 10.49 -10.66 -6.42
N ARG A 192 10.48 -9.84 -5.38
CA ARG A 192 11.64 -9.61 -4.51
C ARG A 192 12.10 -10.88 -3.81
N LEU A 193 11.16 -11.65 -3.24
CA LEU A 193 11.44 -12.92 -2.60
C LEU A 193 12.02 -13.97 -3.56
N LEU A 194 11.50 -14.03 -4.79
CA LEU A 194 12.05 -14.90 -5.83
C LEU A 194 13.48 -14.50 -6.20
N THR A 195 13.76 -13.21 -6.28
CA THR A 195 15.13 -12.69 -6.51
C THR A 195 16.07 -13.09 -5.37
N TYR A 196 15.66 -12.95 -4.11
CA TYR A 196 16.45 -13.40 -2.96
C TYR A 196 16.76 -14.90 -3.05
N HIS A 197 15.74 -15.71 -3.37
CA HIS A 197 15.92 -17.15 -3.50
C HIS A 197 16.92 -17.50 -4.61
N ARG A 198 16.81 -16.85 -5.76
CA ARG A 198 17.73 -17.06 -6.88
C ARG A 198 19.16 -16.67 -6.51
N LEU A 199 19.35 -15.50 -5.91
CA LEU A 199 20.66 -15.03 -5.43
C LEU A 199 21.25 -15.99 -4.40
N LEU A 200 20.42 -16.57 -3.53
CA LEU A 200 20.87 -17.53 -2.53
C LEU A 200 21.37 -18.83 -3.18
N LEU A 201 20.68 -19.32 -4.21
CA LEU A 201 21.13 -20.48 -4.97
C LEU A 201 22.45 -20.21 -5.70
N GLU A 202 22.60 -19.01 -6.27
CA GLU A 202 23.86 -18.57 -6.89
C GLU A 202 24.99 -18.50 -5.86
N TYR A 203 24.74 -17.93 -4.68
CA TYR A 203 25.71 -17.87 -3.58
C TYR A 203 26.12 -19.26 -3.10
N ARG A 204 25.17 -20.18 -2.93
CA ARG A 204 25.48 -21.57 -2.54
C ARG A 204 26.38 -22.26 -3.56
N ARG A 205 26.11 -22.06 -4.86
CA ARG A 205 26.96 -22.59 -5.94
C ARG A 205 28.36 -21.97 -5.94
N LEU A 206 28.45 -20.67 -5.67
CA LEU A 206 29.73 -19.98 -5.50
C LEU A 206 30.51 -20.58 -4.32
N ASN A 207 29.85 -20.81 -3.19
CA ASN A 207 30.50 -21.38 -2.02
C ASN A 207 30.96 -22.84 -2.25
N THR A 208 30.15 -23.67 -2.90
CA THR A 208 30.56 -25.04 -3.23
C THR A 208 31.74 -25.07 -4.20
N SER A 209 31.78 -24.17 -5.18
CA SER A 209 32.89 -24.07 -6.11
C SER A 209 34.15 -23.51 -5.46
N TRP A 210 34.04 -22.56 -4.53
CA TRP A 210 35.14 -22.09 -3.69
C TRP A 210 35.75 -23.22 -2.85
N GLU A 211 34.92 -23.99 -2.14
CA GLU A 211 35.39 -25.16 -1.38
C GLU A 211 36.07 -26.21 -2.26
N ALA A 212 35.51 -26.50 -3.44
CA ALA A 212 36.12 -27.42 -4.38
C ALA A 212 37.50 -26.94 -4.87
N LYS A 213 37.65 -25.63 -5.17
CA LYS A 213 38.93 -25.05 -5.59
C LYS A 213 39.96 -25.06 -4.44
N LYS A 214 39.55 -24.81 -3.19
CA LYS A 214 40.41 -24.95 -2.00
C LYS A 214 40.90 -26.39 -1.82
N GLN A 215 40.00 -27.37 -1.92
CA GLN A 215 40.35 -28.79 -1.82
C GLN A 215 41.29 -29.23 -2.95
N TYR A 216 41.08 -28.72 -4.16
CA TYR A 216 41.98 -28.97 -5.28
C TYR A 216 43.38 -28.39 -5.04
N ALA A 217 43.47 -27.13 -4.58
CA ALA A 217 44.73 -26.50 -4.22
C ALA A 217 45.49 -27.30 -3.14
N ARG A 218 44.79 -27.74 -2.10
CA ARG A 218 45.33 -28.63 -1.05
C ARG A 218 45.94 -29.91 -1.61
N LYS A 219 45.17 -30.64 -2.42
CA LYS A 219 45.62 -31.91 -3.02
C LYS A 219 46.79 -31.69 -3.95
N PHE A 220 46.75 -30.65 -4.77
CA PHE A 220 47.83 -30.31 -5.70
C PHE A 220 49.12 -29.98 -4.96
N LEU A 221 49.06 -29.16 -3.91
CA LEU A 221 50.22 -28.81 -3.09
C LEU A 221 50.79 -30.04 -2.38
N ALA A 222 49.95 -30.87 -1.76
CA ALA A 222 50.38 -32.13 -1.13
C ALA A 222 51.07 -33.09 -2.12
N LEU A 223 50.51 -33.24 -3.33
CA LEU A 223 51.10 -34.06 -4.37
C LEU A 223 52.45 -33.48 -4.84
N SER A 224 52.50 -32.17 -5.10
CA SER A 224 53.73 -31.48 -5.51
C SER A 224 54.85 -31.61 -4.46
N GLU A 225 54.51 -31.54 -3.17
CA GLU A 225 55.47 -31.77 -2.09
C GLU A 225 55.96 -33.22 -2.06
N SER A 226 55.08 -34.20 -2.29
CA SER A 226 55.48 -35.62 -2.37
C SER A 226 56.38 -35.91 -3.56
N THR A 227 56.08 -35.37 -4.75
CA THR A 227 56.90 -35.51 -5.95
C THR A 227 58.26 -34.81 -5.79
N ASN A 228 58.29 -33.61 -5.19
CA ASN A 228 59.54 -32.92 -4.92
C ASN A 228 60.42 -33.69 -3.93
N LYS A 229 59.82 -34.30 -2.89
CA LYS A 229 60.54 -35.19 -1.95
C LYS A 229 61.13 -36.40 -2.67
N MET A 230 60.39 -37.01 -3.59
CA MET A 230 60.90 -38.13 -4.41
C MET A 230 62.08 -37.70 -5.30
N LYS A 231 61.96 -36.57 -6.00
CA LYS A 231 63.05 -36.01 -6.82
C LYS A 231 64.29 -35.64 -5.99
N SER A 232 64.12 -35.11 -4.79
CA SER A 232 65.25 -34.82 -3.89
C SER A 232 65.85 -36.06 -3.22
N ARG A 233 65.15 -37.21 -3.28
CA ARG A 233 65.62 -38.49 -2.76
C ARG A 233 66.39 -39.31 -3.80
N ASP A 234 66.44 -38.85 -5.05
CA ASP A 234 67.50 -39.25 -5.99
C ASP A 234 68.83 -38.75 -5.42
N GLN A 235 69.41 -39.54 -4.51
CA GLN A 235 70.84 -39.55 -4.32
C GLN A 235 71.44 -39.78 -5.71
N PRO A 236 72.41 -38.95 -6.15
CA PRO A 236 73.07 -39.21 -7.42
C PRO A 236 73.54 -40.66 -7.41
N ILE A 237 73.25 -41.41 -8.47
CA ILE A 237 73.84 -42.72 -8.69
C ILE A 237 75.35 -42.46 -8.69
N VAL A 238 76.00 -42.72 -7.56
CA VAL A 238 77.44 -42.66 -7.47
C VAL A 238 77.91 -43.79 -8.38
N GLU A 239 78.43 -43.45 -9.56
CA GLU A 239 79.18 -44.38 -10.39
C GLU A 239 80.39 -44.85 -9.56
N ARG A 240 80.21 -45.96 -8.85
CA ARG A 240 81.30 -46.63 -8.16
C ARG A 240 82.07 -47.41 -9.20
N GLN A 241 83.27 -46.94 -9.50
CA GLN A 241 84.20 -47.58 -10.44
C GLN A 241 84.52 -49.02 -9.97
N GLY A 242 84.00 -50.02 -10.68
CA GLY A 242 84.28 -51.45 -10.47
C GLY A 242 83.32 -52.35 -11.25
N PHE A 243 83.84 -53.44 -11.84
CA PHE A 243 83.03 -54.43 -12.56
C PHE A 243 82.04 -55.13 -11.61
N ARG A 244 80.74 -55.07 -11.93
CA ARG A 244 79.66 -55.77 -11.23
C ARG A 244 78.90 -56.66 -12.21
N THR A 245 78.33 -57.74 -11.70
CA THR A 245 77.41 -58.59 -12.46
C THR A 245 76.00 -57.98 -12.46
N ASP A 246 75.29 -58.12 -13.57
CA ASP A 246 73.97 -57.49 -13.80
C ASP A 246 72.94 -57.80 -12.71
N GLN A 247 73.03 -58.98 -12.08
CA GLN A 247 72.18 -59.36 -10.94
C GLN A 247 72.38 -58.44 -9.71
N GLN A 248 73.63 -58.05 -9.40
CA GLN A 248 73.90 -57.18 -8.26
C GLN A 248 73.40 -55.75 -8.50
N ILE A 249 73.41 -55.31 -9.76
CA ILE A 249 72.87 -54.01 -10.17
C ILE A 249 71.34 -54.03 -10.05
N ALA A 250 70.70 -55.08 -10.54
CA ALA A 250 69.25 -55.25 -10.46
C ALA A 250 68.75 -55.30 -9.01
N ASP A 251 69.41 -56.07 -8.13
CA ASP A 251 69.04 -56.15 -6.72
C ASP A 251 69.23 -54.83 -5.95
N GLU A 252 70.26 -54.05 -6.30
CA GLU A 252 70.49 -52.74 -5.69
C GLU A 252 69.43 -51.72 -6.13
N ILE A 253 69.06 -51.73 -7.42
CA ILE A 253 67.99 -50.90 -7.96
C ILE A 253 66.66 -51.26 -7.28
N LEU A 254 66.32 -52.55 -7.19
CA LEU A 254 65.10 -53.01 -6.51
C LEU A 254 65.07 -52.65 -5.02
N ARG A 255 66.22 -52.70 -4.34
CA ARG A 255 66.32 -52.26 -2.93
C ARG A 255 66.11 -50.75 -2.76
N LYS A 256 66.54 -49.94 -3.73
CA LYS A 256 66.43 -48.47 -3.70
C LYS A 256 65.09 -47.97 -4.23
N SER A 257 64.49 -48.67 -5.20
CA SER A 257 63.16 -48.40 -5.73
C SER A 257 62.09 -49.09 -4.87
N LYS A 258 61.94 -48.68 -3.62
CA LYS A 258 60.73 -49.03 -2.87
C LYS A 258 59.58 -48.16 -3.38
N LEU A 259 58.76 -48.75 -4.25
CA LEU A 259 57.32 -48.47 -4.35
C LEU A 259 56.66 -48.67 -2.97
#